data_AF-A0AAU2MQ87-F1
#
_entry.id   AF-A0AAU2MQ87-F1
#
_cell.length_a   1.000
_cell.length_b   1.000
_cell.length_c   1.000
_cell.angle_alpha   90.00
_cell.angle_beta   90.00
_cell.angle_gamma   90.00
#
_symmetry.space_group_name_H-M   'P 1'
#
loop_
_entity.id
_entity.type
_entity.pdbx_description
1 polymer ?
#
loop_
_entity_poly.entity_id
_entity_poly.type
_entity_poly.pdbx_seq_one_letter_code
_entity_poly.pdbx_strand_id
1 'polypeptide(L)'
;MTAPEWVLTGEGQATRKYDGTCVMLDEAGKWWARREVKPRKPEPPNYIALSVDTETGKTMGWEPIGQSSFAKFHAEALQAAGSSEWIAGTFELIGPKVNGNPEGGDVHRLVEHAAAQHVSVPELTFEGIGSTVLALAAVDGCEGIVWHHPDGRMAKIKARDFPKT
;
A
#
# COMPACT_ATOMS: atom_id res chain seq x y z
N MET A 1 -0.07 -4.54 -20.73
CA MET A 1 -0.44 -3.48 -19.77
C MET A 1 0.26 -2.22 -20.23
N THR A 2 -0.40 -1.07 -20.25
CA THR A 2 0.22 0.23 -20.60
C THR A 2 0.18 1.12 -19.37
N ALA A 3 1.23 1.91 -19.14
CA ALA A 3 1.17 2.95 -18.11
C ALA A 3 0.19 4.07 -18.56
N PRO A 4 -0.52 4.73 -17.63
CA PRO A 4 -1.35 5.89 -17.97
C PRO A 4 -0.52 7.03 -18.59
N GLU A 5 -1.10 7.75 -19.54
CA GLU A 5 -0.40 8.84 -20.26
C GLU A 5 0.22 9.87 -19.31
N TRP A 6 -0.52 10.31 -18.29
CA TRP A 6 -0.05 11.30 -17.30
C TRP A 6 1.19 10.82 -16.50
N VAL A 7 1.41 9.51 -16.40
CA VAL A 7 2.65 8.95 -15.83
C VAL A 7 3.80 9.13 -16.81
N LEU A 8 3.56 8.82 -18.08
CA LEU A 8 4.57 8.88 -19.15
C LEU A 8 4.99 10.32 -19.47
N THR A 9 4.08 11.28 -19.31
CA THR A 9 4.34 12.72 -19.47
C THR A 9 4.96 13.38 -18.25
N GLY A 10 5.17 12.64 -17.15
CA GLY A 10 5.85 13.13 -15.95
C GLY A 10 4.99 14.02 -15.05
N GLU A 11 3.66 13.95 -15.16
CA GLU A 11 2.76 14.76 -14.32
C GLU A 11 2.66 14.22 -12.88
N GLY A 12 3.15 12.99 -12.62
CA GLY A 12 3.04 12.31 -11.33
C GLY A 12 4.34 12.19 -10.54
N GLN A 13 4.23 12.20 -9.22
CA GLN A 13 5.32 11.87 -8.31
C GLN A 13 5.36 10.37 -8.02
N ALA A 14 6.50 9.72 -8.25
CA ALA A 14 6.73 8.31 -7.93
C ALA A 14 7.18 8.11 -6.47
N THR A 15 6.55 7.15 -5.80
CA THR A 15 6.92 6.65 -4.47
C THR A 15 6.97 5.12 -4.46
N ARG A 16 7.68 4.55 -3.49
CA ARG A 16 7.78 3.10 -3.29
C ARG A 16 6.39 2.55 -3.00
N LYS A 17 6.03 1.47 -3.69
CA LYS A 17 4.90 0.64 -3.32
C LYS A 17 5.37 -0.42 -2.33
N TYR A 18 5.06 -0.19 -1.06
CA TYR A 18 5.21 -1.23 -0.03
C TYR A 18 4.16 -2.33 -0.22
N ASP A 19 4.54 -3.56 0.09
CA ASP A 19 3.68 -4.74 0.03
C ASP A 19 3.33 -5.24 1.42
N GLY A 20 2.35 -4.59 2.03
CA GLY A 20 1.86 -4.94 3.35
C GLY A 20 0.34 -4.97 3.39
N THR A 21 -0.20 -4.54 4.52
CA THR A 21 -1.63 -4.27 4.65
C THR A 21 -1.86 -2.83 5.05
N CYS A 22 -2.73 -2.15 4.32
CA CYS A 22 -3.10 -0.78 4.64
C CYS A 22 -3.91 -0.74 5.94
N VAL A 23 -3.46 0.11 6.86
CA VAL A 23 -4.15 0.47 8.10
C VAL A 23 -4.33 1.98 8.16
N MET A 24 -5.23 2.47 9.02
CA MET A 24 -5.50 3.90 9.18
C MET A 24 -5.63 4.25 10.64
N LEU A 25 -5.01 5.35 11.05
CA LEU A 25 -5.33 6.08 12.26
C LEU A 25 -6.27 7.23 11.88
N ASP A 26 -7.47 7.26 12.45
CA ASP A 26 -8.38 8.38 12.25
C ASP A 26 -8.08 9.56 13.20
N GLU A 27 -8.74 10.69 12.96
CA GLU A 27 -8.62 11.91 13.77
C GLU A 27 -9.07 11.73 15.23
N ALA A 28 -9.87 10.68 15.51
CA ALA A 28 -10.33 10.34 16.85
C ALA A 28 -9.38 9.36 17.57
N GLY A 29 -8.23 9.04 16.97
CA GLY A 29 -7.23 8.15 17.55
C GLY A 29 -7.56 6.66 17.45
N LYS A 30 -8.49 6.26 16.57
CA LYS A 30 -8.87 4.85 16.37
C LYS A 30 -8.12 4.25 15.18
N TRP A 31 -7.72 3.01 15.35
CA TRP A 31 -7.03 2.22 14.33
C TRP A 31 -7.98 1.30 13.55
N TRP A 32 -7.78 1.27 12.24
CA TRP A 32 -8.60 0.54 11.28
C TRP A 32 -7.74 -0.30 10.34
N ALA A 33 -8.22 -1.47 9.93
CA ALA A 33 -7.63 -2.27 8.84
C ALA A 33 -8.43 -2.10 7.56
N ARG A 34 -7.73 -1.99 6.42
CA ARG A 34 -8.37 -2.03 5.09
C ARG A 34 -8.99 -3.41 4.89
N ARG A 35 -10.28 -3.46 4.54
CA ARG A 35 -11.01 -4.70 4.33
C ARG A 35 -11.81 -4.68 3.03
N GLU A 36 -11.62 -5.73 2.23
CA GLU A 36 -12.40 -6.04 1.04
C GLU A 36 -13.55 -7.00 1.40
N VAL A 37 -14.77 -6.69 0.97
CA VAL A 37 -15.96 -7.54 1.11
C VAL A 37 -16.41 -7.97 -0.29
N LYS A 38 -16.51 -9.29 -0.52
CA LYS A 38 -16.96 -9.86 -1.79
C LYS A 38 -18.45 -9.60 -2.01
N PRO A 39 -18.92 -9.50 -3.28
CA PRO A 39 -20.34 -9.38 -3.59
C PRO A 39 -21.18 -10.41 -2.82
N ARG A 40 -22.32 -9.97 -2.29
CA ARG A 40 -23.31 -10.81 -1.58
C ARG A 40 -22.79 -11.46 -0.29
N LYS A 41 -21.64 -11.04 0.22
CA LYS A 41 -21.21 -11.38 1.59
C LYS A 41 -21.63 -10.27 2.54
N PRO A 42 -22.06 -10.61 3.78
CA PRO A 42 -22.38 -9.60 4.77
C PRO A 42 -21.13 -8.81 5.13
N GLU A 43 -21.30 -7.51 5.34
CA GLU A 43 -20.26 -6.66 5.89
C GLU A 43 -19.96 -7.06 7.34
N PRO A 44 -18.69 -7.02 7.78
CA PRO A 44 -18.37 -7.31 9.17
C PRO A 44 -18.92 -6.22 10.12
N PRO A 45 -19.07 -6.52 11.42
CA PRO A 45 -19.55 -5.54 12.39
C PRO A 45 -18.67 -4.28 12.42
N ASN A 46 -19.30 -3.09 12.43
CA ASN A 46 -18.62 -1.79 12.43
C ASN A 46 -17.75 -1.53 11.18
N TYR A 47 -18.03 -2.20 10.06
CA TYR A 47 -17.41 -1.91 8.78
C TYR A 47 -17.87 -0.55 8.24
N ILE A 48 -16.91 0.22 7.71
CA ILE A 48 -17.17 1.48 7.03
C ILE A 48 -16.82 1.30 5.56
N ALA A 49 -17.84 1.16 4.71
CA ALA A 49 -17.66 1.08 3.28
C ALA A 49 -17.12 2.41 2.71
N LEU A 50 -16.18 2.33 1.77
CA LEU A 50 -15.62 3.49 1.07
C LEU A 50 -16.03 3.53 -0.40
N SER A 51 -15.86 2.43 -1.11
CA SER A 51 -16.11 2.36 -2.54
C SER A 51 -16.44 0.94 -2.97
N VAL A 52 -17.16 0.83 -4.09
CA VAL A 52 -17.41 -0.43 -4.77
C VAL A 52 -16.60 -0.43 -6.05
N ASP A 53 -15.76 -1.45 -6.22
CA ASP A 53 -15.12 -1.75 -7.49
C ASP A 53 -16.20 -2.22 -8.47
N THR A 54 -16.45 -1.44 -9.51
CA THR A 54 -17.51 -1.71 -10.49
C THR A 54 -17.20 -2.88 -11.41
N GLU A 55 -15.93 -3.26 -11.57
CA GLU A 55 -15.52 -4.42 -12.37
C GLU A 55 -15.74 -5.72 -11.60
N THR A 56 -15.35 -5.74 -10.32
CA THR A 56 -15.40 -6.97 -9.51
C THR A 56 -16.64 -7.05 -8.60
N GLY A 57 -17.36 -5.94 -8.41
CA GLY A 57 -18.48 -5.78 -7.50
C GLY A 57 -18.10 -5.82 -6.02
N LYS A 58 -16.79 -5.78 -5.70
CA LYS A 58 -16.30 -5.87 -4.33
C LYS A 58 -16.34 -4.51 -3.64
N THR A 59 -16.69 -4.50 -2.37
CA THR A 59 -16.66 -3.29 -1.55
C THR A 59 -15.33 -3.18 -0.82
N MET A 60 -14.65 -2.05 -0.97
CA MET A 60 -13.49 -1.67 -0.17
C MET A 60 -13.94 -0.79 0.99
N GLY A 61 -13.31 -0.96 2.15
CA GLY A 61 -13.71 -0.24 3.35
C GLY A 61 -12.74 -0.42 4.51
N TRP A 62 -13.20 -0.09 5.70
CA TRP A 62 -12.43 -0.15 6.94
C TRP A 62 -13.15 -1.01 7.96
N GLU A 63 -12.41 -1.85 8.68
CA GLU A 63 -12.89 -2.53 9.88
C GLU A 63 -12.02 -2.13 11.09
N PRO A 64 -12.54 -2.12 12.32
CA PRO A 64 -11.71 -1.87 13.49
C PRO A 64 -10.52 -2.83 13.53
N ILE A 65 -9.32 -2.32 13.78
CA ILE A 65 -8.08 -3.12 13.66
C ILE A 65 -8.12 -4.39 14.52
N GLY A 66 -8.79 -4.35 15.68
CA GLY A 66 -8.95 -5.50 16.58
C GLY A 66 -9.76 -6.66 16.02
N GLN A 67 -10.52 -6.45 14.94
CA GLN A 67 -11.24 -7.51 14.21
C GLN A 67 -10.40 -8.14 13.09
N SER A 68 -9.31 -7.47 12.70
CA SER A 68 -8.46 -7.90 11.61
C SER A 68 -7.57 -9.06 12.03
N SER A 69 -7.27 -9.97 11.08
CA SER A 69 -6.24 -10.99 11.25
C SER A 69 -4.83 -10.40 11.49
N PHE A 70 -4.65 -9.11 11.22
CA PHE A 70 -3.40 -8.40 11.42
C PHE A 70 -3.31 -7.66 12.77
N ALA A 71 -4.33 -7.74 13.63
CA ALA A 71 -4.39 -7.04 14.91
C ALA A 71 -3.14 -7.24 15.78
N LYS A 72 -2.67 -8.49 15.87
CA LYS A 72 -1.46 -8.84 16.63
C LYS A 72 -0.22 -8.12 16.09
N PHE A 73 0.00 -8.19 14.78
CA PHE A 73 1.19 -7.62 14.13
C PHE A 73 1.17 -6.10 14.11
N HIS A 74 -0.02 -5.51 14.03
CA HIS A 74 -0.21 -4.08 14.21
C HIS A 74 0.20 -3.63 15.63
N ALA A 75 -0.22 -4.36 16.66
CA ALA A 75 0.18 -4.06 18.04
C ALA A 75 1.69 -4.21 18.25
N GLU A 76 2.31 -5.24 17.66
CA GLU A 76 3.78 -5.42 17.66
C GLU A 76 4.50 -4.23 16.99
N ALA A 77 3.97 -3.73 15.86
CA ALA A 77 4.52 -2.56 15.18
C ALA A 77 4.42 -1.26 16.02
N LEU A 78 3.27 -1.04 16.68
CA LEU A 78 3.11 0.09 17.60
C LEU A 78 4.07 0.02 18.78
N GLN A 79 4.26 -1.18 19.36
CA GLN A 79 5.19 -1.39 20.45
C GLN A 79 6.64 -1.12 20.01
N ALA A 80 7.03 -1.58 18.82
CA ALA A 80 8.37 -1.39 18.28
C ALA A 80 8.70 0.08 17.99
N ALA A 81 7.70 0.88 17.59
CA ALA A 81 7.86 2.32 17.38
C ALA A 81 8.02 3.09 18.71
N GLY A 82 7.57 2.53 19.84
CA GLY A 82 7.62 3.17 21.15
C GLY A 82 6.54 4.25 21.34
N SER A 83 6.76 5.15 22.30
CA SER A 83 5.84 6.25 22.58
C SER A 83 6.01 7.39 21.57
N SER A 84 5.51 7.18 20.36
CA SER A 84 5.36 8.23 19.35
C SER A 84 3.94 8.80 19.39
N GLU A 85 3.80 10.11 19.29
CA GLU A 85 2.54 10.72 18.89
C GLU A 85 2.30 10.39 17.41
N TRP A 86 1.32 9.55 17.14
CA TRP A 86 0.95 9.18 15.78
C TRP A 86 0.05 10.25 15.19
N ILE A 87 0.33 10.64 13.94
CA ILE A 87 -0.51 11.57 13.18
C ILE A 87 -1.59 10.77 12.45
N ALA A 88 -2.82 11.28 12.43
CA ALA A 88 -3.92 10.67 11.68
C ALA A 88 -3.55 10.56 10.19
N GLY A 89 -3.83 9.40 9.60
CA GLY A 89 -3.40 9.07 8.26
C GLY A 89 -3.44 7.58 7.98
N THR A 90 -3.04 7.21 6.76
CA THR A 90 -2.93 5.81 6.36
C THR A 90 -1.49 5.34 6.39
N PHE A 91 -1.28 4.13 6.88
CA PHE A 91 0.01 3.48 6.98
C PHE A 91 -0.03 2.14 6.27
N GLU A 92 1.11 1.68 5.81
CA GLU A 92 1.31 0.30 5.41
C GLU A 92 1.92 -0.46 6.59
N LEU A 93 1.22 -1.47 7.09
CA LEU A 93 1.78 -2.43 8.04
C LEU A 93 2.59 -3.46 7.26
N ILE A 94 3.88 -3.52 7.53
CA ILE A 94 4.84 -4.45 6.91
C ILE A 94 5.52 -5.31 7.99
N GLY A 95 6.11 -6.44 7.59
CA GLY A 95 6.98 -7.22 8.47
C GLY A 95 6.93 -8.74 8.25
N PRO A 96 7.58 -9.52 9.13
CA PRO A 96 7.88 -10.94 8.92
C PRO A 96 6.66 -11.86 8.81
N LYS A 97 5.48 -11.37 9.21
CA LYS A 97 4.20 -12.11 9.13
C LYS A 97 3.16 -11.44 8.23
N VAL A 98 3.57 -10.48 7.40
CA VAL A 98 2.70 -9.78 6.46
C VAL A 98 3.17 -10.07 5.03
N ASN A 99 2.27 -10.56 4.18
CA ASN A 99 2.47 -10.84 2.75
C ASN A 99 3.75 -11.61 2.37
N GLY A 100 4.30 -12.43 3.28
CA GLY A 100 5.54 -13.18 3.01
C GLY A 100 6.83 -12.38 3.23
N ASN A 101 6.76 -11.23 3.90
CA ASN A 101 7.89 -10.36 4.23
C ASN A 101 8.69 -9.82 3.02
N PRO A 102 8.03 -9.24 2.01
CA PRO A 102 8.71 -8.71 0.82
C PRO A 102 9.74 -7.62 1.17
N GLU A 103 9.49 -6.84 2.23
CA GLU A 103 10.41 -5.80 2.71
C GLU A 103 11.59 -6.34 3.57
N GLY A 104 11.70 -7.66 3.75
CA GLY A 104 12.84 -8.31 4.41
C GLY A 104 13.08 -7.89 5.87
N GLY A 105 12.04 -7.45 6.59
CA GLY A 105 12.18 -6.94 7.96
C GLY A 105 12.14 -8.05 9.02
N ASP A 106 12.90 -7.87 10.10
CA ASP A 106 12.89 -8.77 11.27
C ASP A 106 11.76 -8.47 12.27
N VAL A 107 11.17 -7.27 12.17
CA VAL A 107 10.11 -6.76 13.04
C VAL A 107 8.99 -6.13 12.21
N HIS A 108 7.78 -6.08 12.77
CA HIS A 108 6.68 -5.36 12.15
C HIS A 108 6.84 -3.85 12.33
N ARG A 109 6.45 -3.10 11.30
CA ARG A 109 6.55 -1.64 11.27
C ARG A 109 5.33 -1.04 10.57
N LEU A 110 4.99 0.16 10.97
CA LEU A 110 4.05 1.02 10.25
C LEU A 110 4.86 2.01 9.42
N VAL A 111 4.62 2.04 8.12
CA VAL A 111 5.20 3.02 7.20
C VAL A 111 4.11 3.98 6.78
N GLU A 112 4.26 5.26 7.06
CA GLU A 112 3.28 6.26 6.67
C GLU A 112 3.24 6.41 5.15
N HIS A 113 2.05 6.37 4.54
CA HIS A 113 1.92 6.54 3.10
C HIS A 113 2.35 7.93 2.63
N ALA A 114 2.12 8.97 3.44
CA ALA A 114 2.54 10.33 3.14
C ALA A 114 4.07 10.50 3.15
N ALA A 115 4.79 9.64 3.87
CA ALA A 115 6.24 9.62 3.94
C ALA A 115 6.85 8.46 3.12
N ALA A 116 6.09 7.87 2.20
CA ALA A 116 6.58 6.79 1.36
C ALA A 116 7.81 7.24 0.56
N GLN A 117 8.83 6.38 0.49
CA GLN A 117 10.11 6.71 -0.12
C GLN A 117 9.93 7.17 -1.57
N HIS A 118 10.46 8.33 -1.91
CA HIS A 118 10.49 8.80 -3.30
C HIS A 118 11.37 7.90 -4.16
N VAL A 119 10.89 7.59 -5.37
CA VAL A 119 11.62 6.77 -6.34
C VAL A 119 12.00 7.62 -7.53
N SER A 120 13.28 7.63 -7.89
CA SER A 120 13.76 8.22 -9.13
C SER A 120 13.54 7.25 -10.28
N VAL A 121 12.82 7.69 -11.31
CA VAL A 121 12.58 6.93 -12.53
C VAL A 121 13.17 7.72 -13.69
N PRO A 122 14.36 7.35 -14.20
CA PRO A 122 15.10 8.18 -15.15
C PRO A 122 14.46 8.21 -16.54
N GLU A 123 13.70 7.18 -16.89
CA GLU A 123 13.04 7.06 -18.18
C GLU A 123 11.55 6.73 -17.99
N LEU A 124 10.69 7.67 -18.37
CA LEU A 124 9.23 7.56 -18.26
C LEU A 124 8.60 6.94 -19.52
N THR A 125 9.25 5.90 -20.05
CA THR A 125 8.65 4.97 -21.02
C THR A 125 8.15 3.73 -20.27
N PHE A 126 7.27 2.93 -20.88
CA PHE A 126 6.83 1.68 -20.25
C PHE A 126 8.00 0.71 -19.96
N GLU A 127 9.00 0.67 -20.85
CA GLU A 127 10.20 -0.16 -20.70
C GLU A 127 11.15 0.39 -19.62
N GLY A 128 11.38 1.71 -19.59
CA GLY A 128 12.20 2.37 -18.57
C GLY A 128 11.63 2.23 -17.16
N ILE A 129 10.31 2.39 -17.03
CA ILE A 129 9.58 2.13 -15.79
C ILE A 129 9.71 0.66 -15.38
N GLY A 130 9.49 -0.27 -16.32
CA GLY A 130 9.63 -1.70 -16.05
C GLY A 130 11.03 -2.08 -15.55
N SER A 131 12.05 -1.57 -16.22
CA SER A 131 13.45 -1.77 -15.83
C SER A 131 13.74 -1.25 -14.42
N THR A 132 13.21 -0.06 -14.09
CA THR A 132 13.37 0.53 -12.75
C THR A 132 12.69 -0.32 -11.69
N VAL A 133 11.44 -0.74 -11.92
CA VAL A 133 10.70 -1.54 -10.94
C VAL A 133 11.33 -2.93 -10.74
N LEU A 134 11.78 -3.58 -11.81
CA LEU A 134 12.48 -4.87 -11.71
C LEU A 134 13.80 -4.74 -10.95
N ALA A 135 14.56 -3.66 -11.18
CA ALA A 135 15.80 -3.40 -10.47
C ALA A 135 15.56 -3.21 -8.96
N LEU A 136 14.54 -2.42 -8.57
CA LEU A 136 14.16 -2.25 -7.17
C LEU A 136 13.76 -3.58 -6.52
N ALA A 137 12.93 -4.37 -7.20
CA ALA A 137 12.51 -5.69 -6.71
C ALA A 137 13.70 -6.64 -6.50
N ALA A 138 14.70 -6.60 -7.38
CA ALA A 138 15.91 -7.42 -7.26
C ALA A 138 16.83 -6.98 -6.11
N VAL A 139 16.84 -5.69 -5.76
CA VAL A 139 17.69 -5.14 -4.69
C VAL A 139 17.11 -5.43 -3.31
N ASP A 140 15.82 -5.20 -3.08
CA ASP A 140 15.24 -5.24 -1.73
C ASP A 140 13.80 -5.75 -1.67
N GLY A 141 13.32 -6.42 -2.73
CA GLY A 141 11.98 -7.00 -2.75
C GLY A 141 10.84 -6.00 -2.96
N CYS A 142 11.14 -4.75 -3.32
CA CYS A 142 10.16 -3.74 -3.68
C CYS A 142 9.08 -4.28 -4.63
N GLU A 143 7.80 -4.17 -4.26
CA GLU A 143 6.71 -4.68 -5.10
C GLU A 143 6.53 -3.83 -6.36
N GLY A 144 6.76 -2.52 -6.26
CA GLY A 144 6.51 -1.61 -7.35
C GLY A 144 6.64 -0.13 -7.00
N ILE A 145 6.04 0.68 -7.86
CA ILE A 145 5.96 2.13 -7.69
C ILE A 145 4.48 2.53 -7.68
N VAL A 146 4.16 3.50 -6.83
CA VAL A 146 2.89 4.24 -6.86
C VAL A 146 3.18 5.64 -7.42
N TRP A 147 2.48 6.03 -8.47
CA TRP A 147 2.47 7.42 -8.95
C TRP A 147 1.29 8.16 -8.35
N HIS A 148 1.56 9.38 -7.90
CA HIS A 148 0.59 10.31 -7.36
C HIS A 148 0.48 11.51 -8.29
N HIS A 149 -0.68 11.68 -8.91
CA HIS A 149 -0.98 12.88 -9.69
C HIS A 149 -1.48 14.01 -8.76
N PRO A 150 -1.16 15.28 -9.02
CA PRO A 150 -1.63 16.42 -8.21
C PRO A 150 -3.16 16.54 -8.05
N ASP A 151 -3.93 16.00 -8.99
CA ASP A 151 -5.40 15.96 -8.93
C ASP A 151 -5.98 14.80 -8.09
N GLY A 152 -5.11 14.00 -7.45
CA GLY A 152 -5.50 12.89 -6.59
C GLY A 152 -5.61 11.52 -7.29
N ARG A 153 -5.46 11.46 -8.63
CA ARG A 153 -5.33 10.16 -9.32
C ARG A 153 -4.07 9.44 -8.87
N MET A 154 -4.15 8.12 -8.81
CA MET A 154 -3.01 7.25 -8.51
C MET A 154 -2.90 6.14 -9.54
N ALA A 155 -1.66 5.77 -9.88
CA ALA A 155 -1.35 4.60 -10.70
C ALA A 155 -0.36 3.71 -9.95
N LYS A 156 -0.48 2.40 -10.12
CA LYS A 156 0.43 1.42 -9.50
C LYS A 156 1.00 0.55 -10.62
N ILE A 157 2.32 0.41 -10.65
CA ILE A 157 3.01 -0.49 -11.58
C ILE A 157 3.92 -1.38 -10.76
N LYS A 158 3.77 -2.70 -10.92
CA LYS A 158 4.43 -3.69 -10.05
C LYS A 158 5.41 -4.54 -10.84
N ALA A 159 6.46 -5.02 -10.17
CA ALA A 159 7.48 -5.87 -10.78
C ALA A 159 6.87 -7.14 -11.40
N ARG A 160 5.89 -7.73 -10.72
CA ARG A 160 5.18 -8.94 -11.16
C ARG A 160 4.36 -8.75 -12.45
N ASP A 161 4.10 -7.51 -12.86
CA ASP A 161 3.35 -7.21 -14.08
C ASP A 161 4.25 -7.28 -15.33
N PHE A 162 5.57 -7.42 -15.14
CA PHE A 162 6.56 -7.60 -16.20
C PHE A 162 7.04 -9.06 -16.28
N PRO A 163 7.46 -9.52 -17.47
CA PRO A 163 8.13 -10.80 -17.62
C PRO A 163 9.37 -10.87 -16.73
N LYS A 164 9.56 -11.99 -16.03
CA LYS A 164 10.83 -12.28 -15.35
C LYS A 164 11.82 -12.68 -16.44
N THR A 165 12.93 -11.96 -16.54
CA THR A 165 14.10 -12.36 -17.35
C THR A 165 14.74 -13.62 -16.79
#